data_AF-A0A1S8BDT5-F1
#
_entry.id   AF-A0A1S8BDT5-F1
#
_cell.length_a   1.000
_cell.length_b   1.000
_cell.length_c   1.000
_cell.angle_alpha   90.00
_cell.angle_beta   90.00
_cell.angle_gamma   90.00
#
_symmetry.space_group_name_H-M   'P 1'
#
loop_
_entity.id
_entity.type
_entity.pdbx_description
1 polymer ?
#
loop_
_entity_poly.entity_id
_entity_poly.type
_entity_poly.pdbx_seq_one_letter_code
_entity_poly.pdbx_strand_id
1 'polypeptide(L)'
;MTTIRSLLIETWVEYGFSTILVAMRLYTRFKMVGGRLQKDDYLMVLGWAFFTMMSVCAHIVSLNGDNRAMTNEQRRLLPSDERDRKILGSKFFLTGHLTYVSTIWTLKLCMLLFFQRLTRGLAAEKFVKPAIGVVAVTWLVEFFTVLFSCHPVQNNWAIYPDPGSTSPGSGSKRNRLT
;
A
#
# COMPACT_ATOMS: atom_id res chain seq x y z
N MET A 1 -12.32 -21.93 -2.73
CA MET A 1 -10.87 -22.05 -2.44
C MET A 1 -9.98 -21.84 -3.67
N THR A 2 -10.45 -22.10 -4.89
CA THR A 2 -9.66 -21.90 -6.14
C THR A 2 -9.24 -20.46 -6.37
N THR A 3 -10.11 -19.47 -6.11
CA THR A 3 -9.83 -18.05 -6.33
C THR A 3 -8.67 -17.52 -5.48
N ILE A 4 -8.64 -17.82 -4.17
CA ILE A 4 -7.58 -17.34 -3.27
C ILE A 4 -6.22 -17.93 -3.65
N ARG A 5 -6.18 -19.21 -4.03
CA ARG A 5 -4.95 -19.85 -4.50
C ARG A 5 -4.41 -19.17 -5.76
N SER A 6 -5.28 -18.82 -6.71
CA SER A 6 -4.87 -18.08 -7.91
C SER A 6 -4.30 -16.70 -7.58
N LEU A 7 -4.96 -15.93 -6.71
CA LEU A 7 -4.48 -14.61 -6.27
C LEU A 7 -3.12 -14.69 -5.56
N LEU A 8 -2.92 -15.72 -4.74
CA LEU A 8 -1.64 -15.98 -4.08
C LEU A 8 -0.53 -16.28 -5.09
N ILE A 9 -0.80 -17.16 -6.06
CA ILE A 9 0.17 -17.48 -7.11
C ILE A 9 0.53 -16.23 -7.91
N GLU A 10 -0.47 -15.45 -8.32
CA GLU A 10 -0.27 -14.18 -9.04
C GLU A 10 0.62 -13.22 -8.24
N THR A 11 0.30 -13.01 -6.96
CA THR A 11 1.07 -12.14 -6.06
C THR A 11 2.54 -12.57 -5.94
N TRP A 12 2.80 -13.86 -5.78
CA TRP A 12 4.17 -14.37 -5.60
C TRP A 12 4.96 -14.40 -6.92
N VAL A 13 4.30 -14.64 -8.05
CA VAL A 13 4.93 -14.56 -9.38
C VAL A 13 5.31 -13.11 -9.69
N GLU A 14 4.41 -12.16 -9.45
CA GLU A 14 4.69 -10.72 -9.59
C GLU A 14 5.84 -10.29 -8.67
N TYR A 15 5.84 -10.77 -7.42
CA TYR A 15 6.91 -10.51 -6.48
C TYR A 15 8.27 -11.02 -6.97
N GLY A 16 8.32 -12.25 -7.46
CA GLY A 16 9.54 -12.84 -8.01
C GLY A 16 10.05 -12.06 -9.22
N PHE A 17 9.15 -11.71 -10.15
CA PHE A 17 9.50 -10.94 -11.34
C PHE A 17 10.05 -9.54 -10.99
N SER A 18 9.36 -8.81 -10.11
CA SER A 18 9.81 -7.50 -9.64
C SER A 18 11.18 -7.57 -8.94
N THR A 19 11.39 -8.58 -8.09
CA THR A 19 12.67 -8.78 -7.39
C THR A 19 13.82 -9.02 -8.37
N ILE A 20 13.60 -9.81 -9.42
CA ILE A 20 14.59 -10.04 -10.49
C ILE A 20 14.92 -8.72 -11.20
N LEU A 21 13.93 -7.90 -11.54
CA LEU A 21 14.16 -6.61 -12.20
C LEU A 21 14.94 -5.63 -11.31
N VAL A 22 14.62 -5.56 -10.02
CA VAL A 22 15.36 -4.74 -9.06
C VAL A 22 16.80 -5.23 -8.91
N ALA A 23 17.01 -6.54 -8.78
CA ALA A 23 18.35 -7.13 -8.68
C ALA A 23 19.18 -6.86 -9.94
N MET A 24 18.59 -7.04 -11.13
CA MET A 24 19.22 -6.73 -12.42
C MET A 24 19.59 -5.25 -12.52
N ARG A 25 18.70 -4.35 -12.09
CA ARG A 25 18.98 -2.92 -12.03
C ARG A 25 20.17 -2.61 -11.11
N LEU A 26 20.21 -3.16 -9.90
CA LEU A 26 21.32 -2.93 -8.97
C LEU A 26 22.65 -3.51 -9.50
N TYR A 27 22.61 -4.68 -10.12
CA TYR A 27 23.79 -5.31 -10.72
C TYR A 27 24.37 -4.48 -11.87
N THR A 28 23.54 -4.05 -12.81
CA THR A 28 23.98 -3.21 -13.94
C THR A 28 24.57 -1.88 -13.47
N ARG A 29 23.97 -1.26 -12.44
CA ARG A 29 24.48 -0.03 -11.83
C ARG A 29 25.81 -0.24 -11.10
N PHE A 30 25.94 -1.33 -10.36
CA PHE A 30 27.20 -1.70 -9.71
C PHE A 30 28.33 -1.86 -10.73
N LYS A 31 28.06 -2.51 -11.86
CA LYS A 31 29.01 -2.67 -12.97
C LYS A 31 29.35 -1.36 -13.68
N MET A 32 28.37 -0.49 -13.93
CA MET A 32 28.59 0.78 -14.65
C MET A 32 29.33 1.84 -13.82
N VAL A 33 29.05 1.95 -12.51
CA VAL A 33 29.56 3.04 -11.66
C VAL A 33 30.67 2.57 -10.70
N GLY A 34 31.11 1.31 -10.81
CA GLY A 34 32.24 0.77 -10.05
C GLY A 34 32.05 0.78 -8.53
N GLY A 35 30.83 0.52 -8.06
CA GLY A 35 30.52 0.44 -6.62
C GLY A 35 30.15 1.76 -5.92
N ARG A 36 30.12 2.90 -6.61
CA ARG A 36 29.65 4.18 -6.04
C ARG A 36 28.12 4.27 -6.09
N LEU A 37 27.43 3.56 -5.19
CA LEU A 37 25.97 3.58 -5.07
C LEU A 37 25.46 4.99 -4.79
N GLN A 38 24.46 5.42 -5.57
CA GLN A 38 23.90 6.75 -5.48
C GLN A 38 22.56 6.73 -4.71
N LYS A 39 22.04 7.91 -4.34
CA LYS A 39 20.83 8.04 -3.49
C LYS A 39 19.58 7.32 -4.05
N ASP A 40 19.46 7.21 -5.36
CA ASP A 40 18.36 6.51 -6.03
C ASP A 40 18.48 4.98 -5.89
N ASP A 41 19.70 4.44 -5.84
CA ASP A 41 19.91 3.01 -5.65
C ASP A 41 19.45 2.58 -4.25
N TYR A 42 19.69 3.41 -3.22
CA TYR A 42 19.15 3.20 -1.87
C TYR A 42 17.61 3.32 -1.82
N LEU A 43 17.03 4.28 -2.54
CA LEU A 43 15.57 4.41 -2.64
C LEU A 43 14.93 3.23 -3.37
N MET A 44 15.63 2.66 -4.36
CA MET A 44 15.15 1.45 -5.03
C MET A 44 15.09 0.25 -4.07
N VAL A 45 16.11 0.07 -3.22
CA VAL A 45 16.09 -0.96 -2.17
C VAL A 45 14.98 -0.69 -1.15
N LEU A 46 14.78 0.56 -0.75
CA LEU A 46 13.67 0.94 0.14
C LEU A 46 12.30 0.64 -0.49
N GLY A 47 12.12 0.96 -1.77
CA GLY A 47 10.90 0.66 -2.51
C GLY A 47 10.65 -0.84 -2.61
N TRP A 48 11.69 -1.64 -2.85
CA TRP A 48 11.60 -3.10 -2.84
C TRP A 48 11.27 -3.66 -1.46
N ALA A 49 11.80 -3.07 -0.37
CA ALA A 49 11.43 -3.47 0.99
C ALA A 49 9.94 -3.20 1.29
N PHE A 50 9.41 -2.03 0.89
CA PHE A 50 7.98 -1.74 1.03
C PHE A 50 7.11 -2.68 0.18
N PHE A 51 7.54 -2.99 -1.04
CA PHE A 51 6.85 -3.93 -1.91
C PHE A 51 6.83 -5.35 -1.32
N THR A 52 7.95 -5.79 -0.71
CA THR A 52 8.04 -7.07 0.00
C THR A 52 7.05 -7.11 1.18
N MET A 53 7.01 -6.05 1.98
CA MET A 53 6.06 -5.94 3.10
C MET A 53 4.61 -6.00 2.60
N MET A 54 4.30 -5.34 1.49
CA MET A 54 2.98 -5.39 0.87
C MET A 54 2.59 -6.81 0.45
N SER A 55 3.48 -7.55 -0.23
CA SER A 55 3.22 -8.94 -0.64
C SER A 55 3.00 -9.86 0.56
N VAL A 56 3.76 -9.68 1.65
CA VAL A 56 3.56 -10.42 2.91
C VAL A 56 2.20 -10.08 3.54
N CYS A 57 1.84 -8.80 3.60
CA CYS A 57 0.52 -8.38 4.09
C CYS A 57 -0.61 -8.99 3.26
N ALA A 58 -0.49 -8.99 1.92
CA ALA A 58 -1.48 -9.58 1.01
C ALA A 58 -1.65 -11.10 1.25
N HIS A 59 -0.55 -11.80 1.55
CA HIS A 59 -0.59 -13.22 1.92
C HIS A 59 -1.36 -13.45 3.22
N ILE A 60 -1.05 -12.66 4.26
CA ILE A 60 -1.71 -12.76 5.58
C ILE A 60 -3.21 -12.45 5.46
N VAL A 61 -3.58 -11.42 4.69
CA VAL A 61 -4.98 -11.05 4.45
C VAL A 61 -5.69 -12.14 3.64
N SER A 62 -5.03 -12.78 2.69
CA SER A 62 -5.62 -13.89 1.93
C SER A 62 -5.96 -15.11 2.79
N LEU A 63 -5.21 -15.34 3.89
CA LEU A 63 -5.43 -16.45 4.82
C LEU A 63 -6.45 -16.15 5.93
N ASN A 64 -6.48 -14.92 6.43
CA ASN A 64 -7.34 -14.51 7.55
C ASN A 64 -8.64 -13.83 7.07
N GLY A 65 -8.60 -13.21 5.90
CA GLY A 65 -9.62 -12.33 5.34
C GLY A 65 -9.77 -11.01 6.11
N ASP A 66 -10.46 -10.05 5.50
CA ASP A 66 -10.74 -8.74 6.08
C ASP A 66 -12.23 -8.55 6.43
N ASN A 67 -12.55 -7.38 6.99
CA ASN A 67 -13.91 -6.95 7.36
C ASN A 67 -14.69 -6.29 6.20
N ARG A 68 -14.11 -6.10 5.02
CA ARG A 68 -14.67 -5.26 3.94
C ARG A 68 -15.77 -5.95 3.14
N ALA A 69 -15.66 -7.27 2.96
CA ALA A 69 -16.64 -8.07 2.23
C ALA A 69 -17.82 -8.60 3.09
N MET A 70 -17.94 -8.17 4.35
CA MET A 70 -18.90 -8.72 5.30
C MET A 70 -20.18 -7.87 5.41
N THR A 71 -21.34 -8.53 5.38
CA THR A 71 -22.62 -7.91 5.68
C THR A 71 -22.82 -7.69 7.19
N ASN A 72 -23.72 -6.78 7.57
CA ASN A 72 -24.03 -6.48 8.97
C ASN A 72 -24.62 -7.67 9.75
N GLU A 73 -25.32 -8.58 9.07
CA GLU A 73 -25.82 -9.83 9.67
C GLU A 73 -24.68 -10.80 9.98
N GLN A 74 -23.74 -10.98 9.02
CA GLN A 74 -22.57 -11.83 9.20
C GLN A 74 -21.67 -11.33 10.34
N ARG A 75 -21.48 -10.01 10.47
CA ARG A 75 -20.67 -9.40 11.55
C ARG A 75 -21.23 -9.65 12.96
N ARG A 76 -22.56 -9.78 13.10
CA ARG A 76 -23.23 -10.05 14.39
C ARG A 76 -23.10 -11.50 14.81
N LEU A 77 -23.20 -12.42 13.86
CA LEU A 77 -23.19 -13.86 14.11
C LEU A 77 -21.77 -14.46 14.16
N LEU A 78 -20.74 -13.64 14.03
CA LEU A 78 -19.36 -14.11 13.98
C LEU A 78 -18.88 -14.61 15.36
N PRO A 79 -18.40 -15.87 15.44
CA PRO A 79 -17.80 -16.40 16.66
C PRO A 79 -16.52 -15.63 17.02
N SER A 80 -16.15 -15.65 18.30
CA SER A 80 -15.08 -14.79 18.84
C SER A 80 -13.70 -15.08 18.25
N ASP A 81 -13.40 -16.34 17.93
CA ASP A 81 -12.15 -16.77 17.32
C ASP A 81 -12.02 -16.30 15.86
N GLU A 82 -13.10 -16.38 15.08
CA GLU A 82 -13.12 -15.88 13.70
C GLU A 82 -13.04 -14.35 13.67
N ARG A 83 -13.66 -13.68 14.65
CA ARG A 83 -13.59 -12.23 14.83
C ARG A 83 -12.15 -11.75 15.00
N ASP A 84 -11.37 -12.38 15.86
CA ASP A 84 -9.97 -11.97 16.10
C ASP A 84 -9.09 -12.14 14.86
N ARG A 85 -9.29 -13.21 14.09
CA ARG A 85 -8.60 -13.44 12.81
C ARG A 85 -8.94 -12.35 11.79
N LYS A 86 -10.20 -11.94 11.71
CA LYS A 86 -10.65 -10.86 10.82
C LYS A 86 -10.11 -9.50 11.24
N ILE A 87 -10.04 -9.20 12.55
CA ILE A 87 -9.40 -7.97 13.05
C ILE A 87 -7.93 -7.94 12.63
N LEU A 88 -7.22 -9.07 12.77
CA LEU A 88 -5.83 -9.19 12.35
C LEU A 88 -5.69 -8.93 10.84
N GLY A 89 -6.52 -9.57 10.03
CA GLY A 89 -6.55 -9.36 8.59
C GLY A 89 -6.81 -7.90 8.21
N SER A 90 -7.77 -7.23 8.83
CA SER A 90 -8.05 -5.81 8.57
C SER A 90 -6.89 -4.89 8.95
N LYS A 91 -6.15 -5.19 10.03
CA LYS A 91 -4.93 -4.43 10.38
C LYS A 91 -3.83 -4.59 9.33
N PHE A 92 -3.60 -5.81 8.86
CA PHE A 92 -2.63 -6.09 7.79
C PHE A 92 -3.08 -5.54 6.44
N PHE A 93 -4.38 -5.47 6.18
CA PHE A 93 -4.90 -4.82 4.97
C PHE A 93 -4.57 -3.32 4.98
N LEU A 94 -4.83 -2.61 6.08
CA LEU A 94 -4.46 -1.20 6.22
C LEU A 94 -2.94 -1.00 6.10
N THR A 95 -2.16 -1.84 6.76
CA THR A 95 -0.69 -1.80 6.69
C THR A 95 -0.21 -2.04 5.26
N GLY A 96 -0.77 -3.04 4.58
CA GLY A 96 -0.50 -3.35 3.18
C GLY A 96 -0.78 -2.16 2.26
N HIS A 97 -1.91 -1.47 2.47
CA HIS A 97 -2.25 -0.26 1.73
C HIS A 97 -1.24 0.88 1.96
N LEU A 98 -0.84 1.13 3.20
CA LEU A 98 0.19 2.14 3.50
C LEU A 98 1.54 1.80 2.84
N THR A 99 1.92 0.53 2.82
CA THR A 99 3.15 0.08 2.15
C THR A 99 3.05 0.15 0.62
N TYR A 100 1.87 -0.09 0.05
CA TYR A 100 1.60 0.09 -1.38
C TYR A 100 1.80 1.54 -1.81
N VAL A 101 1.16 2.48 -1.11
CA VAL A 101 1.31 3.93 -1.33
C VAL A 101 2.77 4.32 -1.18
N SER A 102 3.44 3.86 -0.13
CA SER A 102 4.87 4.16 0.09
C SER A 102 5.76 3.61 -1.04
N THR A 103 5.45 2.43 -1.58
CA THR A 103 6.17 1.84 -2.73
C THR A 103 6.05 2.73 -3.98
N ILE A 104 4.83 3.10 -4.36
CA ILE A 104 4.58 3.91 -5.58
C ILE A 104 5.28 5.26 -5.49
N TRP A 105 5.19 5.93 -4.35
CA TRP A 105 5.82 7.24 -4.18
C TRP A 105 7.35 7.15 -4.10
N THR A 106 7.89 6.10 -3.51
CA THR A 106 9.34 5.83 -3.54
C THR A 106 9.83 5.63 -4.97
N LEU A 107 9.07 4.90 -5.81
CA LEU A 107 9.42 4.72 -7.23
C LEU A 107 9.34 6.03 -8.02
N LYS A 108 8.32 6.86 -7.79
CA LYS A 108 8.24 8.22 -8.38
C LYS A 108 9.45 9.07 -8.00
N LEU A 109 9.83 9.06 -6.72
CA LEU A 109 10.99 9.79 -6.23
C LEU A 109 12.30 9.26 -6.85
N CYS A 110 12.45 7.94 -6.96
CA CYS A 110 13.60 7.33 -7.64
C CYS A 110 13.69 7.79 -9.10
N MET A 111 12.58 7.81 -9.83
CA MET A 111 12.54 8.26 -11.23
C MET A 111 12.85 9.75 -11.36
N LEU A 112 12.32 10.60 -10.47
CA LEU A 112 12.62 12.03 -10.47
C LEU A 112 14.08 12.33 -10.19
N LEU A 113 14.71 11.62 -9.24
CA LEU A 113 16.14 11.77 -8.95
C LEU A 113 17.01 11.27 -10.11
N PHE A 114 16.57 10.23 -10.81
CA PHE A 114 17.22 9.78 -12.04
C PHE A 114 17.13 10.85 -13.13
N PHE A 115 15.94 11.41 -13.37
CA PHE A 115 15.75 12.50 -14.33
C PHE A 115 16.52 13.76 -13.94
N GLN A 116 16.64 14.09 -12.67
CA GLN A 116 17.44 15.22 -12.20
C GLN A 116 18.91 15.07 -12.63
N ARG A 117 19.44 13.85 -12.62
CA ARG A 117 20.81 13.59 -13.09
C ARG A 117 20.93 13.66 -14.59
N LEU A 118 19.95 13.10 -15.31
CA LEU A 118 19.95 13.07 -16.77
C LEU A 118 19.77 14.47 -17.38
N THR A 119 18.93 15.30 -16.76
CA THR A 119 18.60 16.66 -17.24
C THR A 119 19.53 17.73 -16.68
N ARG A 120 20.58 17.36 -15.94
CA ARG A 120 21.52 18.30 -15.35
C ARG A 120 22.16 19.17 -16.44
N GLY A 121 21.97 20.48 -16.35
CA GLY A 121 22.46 21.43 -17.35
C GLY A 121 21.50 21.73 -18.51
N LEU A 122 20.33 21.09 -18.58
CA LEU A 122 19.24 21.47 -19.49
C LEU A 122 18.24 22.38 -18.77
N ALA A 123 17.50 23.20 -19.54
CA ALA A 123 16.40 24.01 -19.02
C ALA A 123 15.33 23.18 -18.29
N ALA A 124 15.18 21.89 -18.68
CA ALA A 124 14.28 20.93 -18.06
C ALA A 124 14.57 20.66 -16.57
N GLU A 125 15.81 20.87 -16.09
CA GLU A 125 16.17 20.70 -14.68
C GLU A 125 15.30 21.56 -13.74
N LYS A 126 14.88 22.75 -14.21
CA LYS A 126 14.04 23.68 -13.45
C LYS A 126 12.68 23.09 -13.07
N PHE A 127 12.14 22.16 -13.86
CA PHE A 127 10.85 21.51 -13.60
C PHE A 127 10.98 20.29 -12.69
N VAL A 128 12.17 19.68 -12.59
CA VAL A 128 12.36 18.45 -11.79
C VAL A 128 12.34 18.75 -10.29
N LYS A 129 12.95 19.86 -9.84
CA LYS A 129 12.99 20.25 -8.41
C LYS A 129 11.59 20.48 -7.81
N PRO A 130 10.68 21.27 -8.40
CA PRO A 130 9.32 21.42 -7.86
C PRO A 130 8.53 20.12 -7.93
N ALA A 131 8.74 19.28 -8.96
CA ALA A 131 8.08 17.98 -9.06
C ALA A 131 8.41 17.06 -7.87
N ILE A 132 9.66 17.07 -7.37
CA ILE A 132 10.04 16.33 -6.15
C ILE A 132 9.21 16.81 -4.95
N GLY A 133 9.03 18.13 -4.80
CA GLY A 133 8.20 18.70 -3.74
C GLY A 133 6.73 18.26 -3.83
N VAL A 134 6.15 18.30 -5.03
CA VAL A 134 4.77 17.84 -5.29
C VAL A 134 4.61 16.35 -4.95
N VAL A 135 5.57 15.51 -5.34
CA VAL A 135 5.54 14.08 -5.00
C VAL A 135 5.62 13.87 -3.49
N ALA A 136 6.46 14.61 -2.76
CA ALA A 136 6.54 14.50 -1.30
C ALA A 136 5.23 14.95 -0.61
N VAL A 137 4.63 16.05 -1.07
CA VAL A 137 3.36 16.55 -0.50
C VAL A 137 2.21 15.58 -0.78
N THR A 138 2.09 15.11 -2.03
CA THR A 138 1.04 14.14 -2.39
C THR A 138 1.20 12.83 -1.63
N TRP A 139 2.43 12.41 -1.31
CA TRP A 139 2.67 11.24 -0.47
C TRP A 139 2.09 11.44 0.94
N LEU A 140 2.38 12.58 1.57
CA LEU A 140 1.87 12.90 2.90
C LEU A 140 0.34 12.94 2.90
N VAL A 141 -0.26 13.60 1.90
CA VAL A 141 -1.72 13.69 1.76
C VAL A 141 -2.34 12.30 1.65
N GLU A 142 -1.83 11.44 0.76
CA GLU A 142 -2.36 10.09 0.58
C GLU A 142 -2.14 9.24 1.85
N PHE A 143 -0.95 9.30 2.44
CA PHE A 143 -0.61 8.57 3.65
C PHE A 143 -1.55 8.90 4.81
N PHE A 144 -1.81 10.19 5.05
CA PHE A 144 -2.75 10.62 6.08
C PHE A 144 -4.20 10.32 5.71
N THR A 145 -4.57 10.40 4.43
CA THR A 145 -5.92 10.04 3.97
C THR A 145 -6.22 8.57 4.23
N VAL A 146 -5.27 7.68 3.95
CA VAL A 146 -5.40 6.24 4.25
C VAL A 146 -5.42 6.01 5.76
N LEU A 147 -4.54 6.68 6.52
CA LEU A 147 -4.48 6.53 7.97
C LEU A 147 -5.76 7.00 8.68
N PHE A 148 -6.33 8.11 8.21
CA PHE A 148 -7.54 8.73 8.75
C PHE A 148 -8.80 8.42 7.95
N SER A 149 -8.79 7.36 7.15
CA SER A 149 -9.96 6.94 6.36
C SER A 149 -11.21 6.72 7.22
N CYS A 150 -11.03 6.30 8.48
CA CYS A 150 -12.08 6.26 9.49
C CYS A 150 -11.65 7.05 10.73
N HIS A 151 -12.58 7.84 11.29
CA HIS A 151 -12.38 8.55 12.55
C HIS A 151 -13.41 8.04 13.58
N PRO A 152 -12.99 7.53 14.75
CA PRO A 152 -11.62 7.28 15.21
C PRO A 152 -10.89 6.14 14.45
N VAL A 153 -9.55 6.17 14.36
CA VAL A 153 -8.72 5.25 13.54
C VAL A 153 -8.99 3.77 13.83
N GLN A 154 -9.40 3.46 15.06
CA GLN A 154 -9.76 2.14 15.54
C GLN A 154 -10.91 1.50 14.74
N ASN A 155 -11.74 2.33 14.10
CA ASN A 155 -12.84 1.89 13.26
C ASN A 155 -12.39 1.23 11.96
N ASN A 156 -11.14 1.42 11.52
CA ASN A 156 -10.62 0.75 10.31
C ASN A 156 -10.60 -0.78 10.45
N TRP A 157 -10.40 -1.31 11.67
CA TRP A 157 -10.39 -2.74 11.95
C TRP A 157 -11.53 -3.19 12.88
N ALA A 158 -12.49 -2.31 13.16
CA ALA A 158 -13.67 -2.69 13.93
C ALA A 158 -14.57 -3.63 13.10
N ILE A 159 -15.09 -4.67 13.75
CA ILE A 159 -16.02 -5.62 13.13
C ILE A 159 -17.47 -5.28 13.46
N TYR A 160 -17.74 -4.77 14.66
CA TYR A 160 -19.08 -4.37 15.09
C TYR A 160 -19.00 -3.30 16.19
N PRO A 161 -19.85 -2.25 16.19
CA PRO A 161 -20.82 -1.88 15.14
C PRO A 161 -20.14 -1.39 13.85
N ASP A 162 -20.89 -1.37 12.75
CA ASP A 162 -20.40 -0.94 11.43
C ASP A 162 -20.03 0.56 11.46
N PRO A 163 -18.80 0.94 11.08
CA PRO A 163 -18.39 2.34 11.07
C PRO A 163 -19.26 3.20 10.13
N GLY A 164 -19.88 2.59 9.12
CA GLY A 164 -20.83 3.26 8.23
C GLY A 164 -22.14 3.70 8.90
N SER A 165 -22.39 3.36 10.17
CA SER A 165 -23.60 3.76 10.91
C SER A 165 -23.39 4.90 11.91
N THR A 166 -22.14 5.31 12.15
CA THR A 166 -21.75 6.31 13.16
C THR A 166 -21.13 7.58 12.58
N SER A 167 -20.95 7.65 11.25
CA SER A 167 -20.53 8.87 10.56
C SER A 167 -21.66 9.91 10.58
N PRO A 168 -21.40 11.20 10.89
CA PRO A 168 -22.43 12.26 10.91
C PRO A 168 -23.09 12.59 9.55
N GLY A 169 -22.88 11.77 8.52
CA GLY A 169 -23.41 11.94 7.17
C GLY A 169 -23.91 10.65 6.50
N SER A 170 -23.87 9.49 7.17
CA SER A 170 -24.47 8.27 6.63
C SER A 170 -25.92 8.17 7.10
N GLY A 171 -26.80 8.83 6.35
CA GLY A 171 -28.24 8.67 6.52
C GLY A 171 -28.61 7.20 6.57
N SER A 172 -29.12 6.78 7.72
CA SER A 172 -29.87 5.56 7.93
C SER A 172 -30.94 5.43 6.84
N LYS A 173 -30.65 4.72 5.74
CA LYS A 173 -31.66 4.17 4.84
C LYS A 173 -32.20 2.86 5.41
N ARG A 174 -32.62 2.88 6.68
CA ARG A 174 -33.33 1.78 7.34
C ARG A 174 -34.43 2.35 8.25
N ASN A 175 -35.40 3.02 7.62
CA ASN A 175 -36.78 3.13 8.09
C ASN A 175 -37.64 3.80 7.00
N ARG A 176 -38.06 3.01 6.01
CA ARG A 176 -39.25 3.28 5.20
C ARG A 176 -39.83 1.94 4.72
N LEU A 177 -40.32 1.16 5.67
CA LEU A 177 -41.33 0.13 5.45
C LEU A 177 -42.51 0.52 6.36
N THR A 178 -43.39 1.34 5.79
CA THR A 178 -44.83 1.39 6.04
C THR A 178 -45.47 1.23 4.67
#